data_AF-A0A523N5K5-F1
#
_entry.id   AF-A0A523N5K5-F1
#
_cell.length_a   1.000
_cell.length_b   1.000
_cell.length_c   1.000
_cell.angle_alpha   90.00
_cell.angle_beta   90.00
_cell.angle_gamma   90.00
#
_symmetry.space_group_name_H-M   'P 1'
#
loop_
_entity.id
_entity.type
_entity.pdbx_description
1 polymer ?
#
loop_
_entity_poly.entity_id
_entity_poly.type
_entity_poly.pdbx_seq_one_letter_code
_entity_poly.pdbx_strand_id
1 'polypeptide(L)' 'MTTRFERPPEPAYYPTRWHDVADVRVLKAKTGEWHKLSLWRADMTRRGWSLLKVTTTDTELMAVFGKTKVPQASPP' A
#
# COMPACT_ATOMS: atom_id res chain seq x y z
N MET A 1 -2.77 16.56 -29.55
CA MET A 1 -1.78 15.57 -29.09
C MET A 1 -1.58 15.76 -27.60
N THR A 2 -2.32 15.02 -26.78
CA THR A 2 -2.11 15.01 -25.32
C THR A 2 -2.13 13.55 -24.91
N THR A 3 -0.95 12.94 -24.91
CA THR A 3 -0.74 11.58 -24.44
C THR A 3 -0.99 11.60 -22.94
N ARG A 4 -2.24 11.34 -22.54
CA ARG A 4 -2.60 11.06 -21.16
C ARG A 4 -1.76 9.86 -20.77
N PHE A 5 -0.90 10.00 -19.76
CA PHE A 5 -0.20 8.88 -19.17
C PHE A 5 -1.24 7.92 -18.58
N GLU A 6 -1.79 7.05 -19.41
CA GLU A 6 -2.48 5.84 -18.97
C GLU A 6 -1.43 5.01 -18.24
N ARG A 7 -1.33 5.28 -16.94
CA ARG A 7 -0.57 4.45 -16.01
C ARG A 7 -1.08 3.02 -16.24
N PRO A 8 -0.23 2.06 -16.61
CA PRO A 8 -0.69 0.69 -16.83
C PRO A 8 -1.44 0.25 -15.58
N PRO A 9 -2.53 -0.55 -15.70
CA PRO A 9 -3.24 -1.02 -14.53
C PRO A 9 -2.22 -1.73 -13.64
N GLU A 10 -1.86 -1.11 -12.52
CA GLU A 10 -1.11 -1.78 -11.46
C GLU A 10 -1.81 -3.11 -11.25
N PRO A 11 -1.09 -4.26 -11.22
CA PRO A 11 -1.73 -5.53 -10.90
C PRO A 11 -2.52 -5.27 -9.62
N ALA A 12 -3.84 -5.42 -9.67
CA ALA A 12 -4.73 -4.83 -8.67
C ALA A 12 -4.50 -5.50 -7.30
N TYR A 13 -3.46 -5.07 -6.59
CA TYR A 13 -3.05 -5.61 -5.30
C TYR A 13 -4.09 -5.28 -4.22
N TYR A 14 -4.88 -4.23 -4.48
CA TYR A 14 -6.00 -3.77 -3.68
C TYR A 14 -7.04 -3.05 -4.57
N PRO A 15 -8.29 -2.94 -4.10
CA PRO A 15 -9.33 -2.22 -4.82
C PRO A 15 -9.04 -0.72 -4.94
N THR A 16 -9.29 -0.12 -6.12
CA THR A 16 -9.07 1.32 -6.37
C THR A 16 -9.81 2.23 -5.39
N ARG A 17 -11.01 1.81 -4.94
CA ARG A 17 -11.82 2.51 -3.92
C ARG A 17 -11.10 2.75 -2.58
N TRP A 18 -10.00 2.05 -2.31
CA TRP A 18 -9.21 2.30 -1.11
C TRP A 18 -8.52 3.65 -1.15
N HIS A 19 -8.18 4.18 -2.34
CA HIS A 19 -7.58 5.51 -2.48
C HIS A 19 -8.52 6.65 -2.03
N ASP A 20 -9.83 6.41 -2.07
CA ASP A 20 -10.85 7.39 -1.69
C ASP A 20 -10.90 7.59 -0.18
N VAL A 21 -10.66 6.51 0.59
CA VAL A 21 -10.80 6.48 2.06
C VAL A 21 -9.45 6.45 2.78
N ALA A 22 -8.38 6.05 2.10
CA ALA A 22 -7.07 5.83 2.68
C ALA A 22 -5.95 6.10 1.68
N ASP A 23 -4.81 6.55 2.18
CA ASP A 23 -3.57 6.43 1.43
C ASP A 23 -3.11 4.98 1.48
N VAL A 24 -2.78 4.42 0.33
CA VAL A 24 -2.33 3.03 0.21
C VAL A 24 -0.90 3.02 -0.31
N ARG A 25 -0.05 2.17 0.27
CA ARG A 25 1.35 2.01 -0.10
C ARG A 25 1.71 0.54 -0.21
N VAL A 26 2.31 0.16 -1.33
CA VAL A 26 2.77 -1.21 -1.56
C VAL A 26 4.29 -1.26 -1.45
N LEU A 27 4.80 -2.14 -0.60
CA LEU A 27 6.21 -2.47 -0.51
C LEU A 27 6.43 -3.85 -1.12
N LYS A 28 7.43 -3.96 -1.99
CA LYS A 28 7.80 -5.22 -2.65
C LYS A 28 9.19 -5.64 -2.20
N ALA A 29 9.37 -6.94 -1.99
CA ALA A 29 10.64 -7.59 -1.72
C ALA A 29 10.70 -8.92 -2.45
N LYS A 30 11.89 -9.52 -2.52
CA LYS A 30 12.04 -10.88 -3.02
C LYS A 30 11.52 -11.89 -1.99
N THR A 31 11.06 -13.05 -2.44
CA THR A 31 10.52 -14.11 -1.55
C THR A 31 11.52 -14.59 -0.48
N GLY A 32 12.83 -14.39 -0.68
CA GLY A 32 13.84 -14.67 0.35
C GLY A 32 13.96 -13.62 1.46
N GLU A 33 13.23 -12.50 1.38
CA GLU A 33 13.42 -11.34 2.24
C GLU A 33 12.24 -11.07 3.17
N TRP A 34 11.57 -12.13 3.65
CA TRP A 34 10.46 -12.04 4.62
C TRP A 34 10.81 -11.24 5.87
N HIS A 35 12.07 -11.23 6.29
CA HIS A 35 12.53 -10.42 7.42
C HIS A 35 12.25 -8.91 7.23
N LYS A 36 12.23 -8.42 5.98
CA LYS A 36 11.88 -7.03 5.67
C LYS A 36 10.44 -6.70 6.01
N LEU A 37 9.52 -7.66 5.96
CA LEU A 37 8.11 -7.43 6.33
C LEU A 37 7.98 -6.97 7.78
N SER A 38 8.73 -7.58 8.70
CA SER A 38 8.74 -7.20 10.11
C SER A 38 9.25 -5.77 10.30
N LEU A 39 10.32 -5.41 9.58
CA LEU A 39 10.88 -4.05 9.59
C LEU A 39 9.88 -3.03 9.04
N TRP A 40 9.25 -3.34 7.90
CA TRP A 40 8.23 -2.50 7.30
C TRP A 40 7.02 -2.33 8.20
N ARG A 41 6.55 -3.42 8.83
CA ARG A 41 5.43 -3.37 9.78
C ARG A 41 5.77 -2.44 10.94
N ALA A 42 6.96 -2.55 11.52
CA ALA A 42 7.39 -1.68 12.62
C ALA A 42 7.49 -0.20 12.20
N ASP A 43 8.10 0.11 11.05
CA ASP A 43 8.21 1.48 10.55
C ASP A 43 6.84 2.07 10.16
N MET A 44 6.01 1.30 9.45
CA MET A 44 4.67 1.71 9.05
C MET A 44 3.76 1.93 10.24
N THR A 45 3.74 1.00 11.21
CA THR A 45 2.96 1.15 12.45
C THR A 45 3.38 2.42 13.20
N ARG A 46 4.69 2.71 13.29
CA ARG A 46 5.20 3.95 13.91
C ARG A 46 4.71 5.21 13.19
N ARG A 47 4.54 5.16 11.87
CA ARG A 47 4.03 6.26 11.03
C ARG A 47 2.49 6.35 11.00
N GLY A 48 1.80 5.47 11.73
CA GLY A 48 0.33 5.37 11.76
C GLY A 48 -0.26 4.70 10.52
N TRP A 49 0.52 3.88 9.83
CA TRP A 49 0.06 3.02 8.73
C TRP A 49 -0.22 1.62 9.25
N SER A 50 -1.31 1.03 8.79
CA SER A 50 -1.71 -0.34 9.13
C SER A 50 -1.40 -1.28 7.98
N LEU A 51 -0.90 -2.48 8.28
CA LEU A 51 -0.73 -3.53 7.29
C LEU A 51 -2.10 -4.10 6.92
N LEU A 52 -2.49 -3.99 5.65
CA LEU A 52 -3.81 -4.41 5.17
C LEU A 52 -3.78 -5.78 4.49
N LYS A 53 -2.75 -6.05 3.69
CA LYS A 53 -2.63 -7.30 2.96
C LYS A 53 -1.17 -7.64 2.73
N VAL A 54 -0.82 -8.91 2.90
CA VAL A 54 0.46 -9.46 2.44
C VAL A 54 0.13 -10.47 1.36
N THR A 55 0.78 -10.34 0.21
CA THR A 55 0.66 -11.28 -0.91
C THR A 55 2.04 -11.80 -1.21
N THR A 56 2.17 -13.12 -1.29
CA THR A 56 3.43 -13.75 -1.66
C THR A 56 3.24 -14.63 -2.87
N THR A 57 4.13 -14.40 -3.83
CA THR A 57 4.30 -15.19 -5.03
C THR A 57 5.63 -15.94 -4.93
N ASP A 58 5.90 -16.86 -5.85
CA ASP A 58 7.13 -17.66 -5.82
C ASP A 58 8.41 -16.81 -5.87
N THR A 59 8.32 -15.60 -6.42
CA THR A 59 9.46 -14.69 -6.64
C THR A 59 9.39 -13.40 -5.82
N GLU A 60 8.19 -12.94 -5.47
CA GLU A 60 7.98 -11.65 -4.81
C GLU A 60 7.05 -11.72 -3.60
N LEU A 61 7.45 -11.03 -2.53
CA LEU A 61 6.67 -10.69 -1.36
C LEU A 61 6.18 -9.24 -1.50
N MET A 62 4.88 -9.03 -1.36
CA MET A 62 4.25 -7.73 -1.47
C MET A 62 3.41 -7.43 -0.23
N ALA A 63 3.66 -6.30 0.40
CA ALA A 63 2.96 -5.82 1.58
C ALA A 63 2.22 -4.53 1.26
N VAL A 64 0.90 -4.57 1.37
CA VAL A 64 -0.01 -3.44 1.19
C VAL A 64 -0.29 -2.84 2.55
N PHE A 65 0.07 -1.57 2.71
CA PHE A 65 -0.22 -0.76 3.88
C PHE A 65 -1.25 0.29 3.55
N GLY A 66 -2.13 0.60 4.50
CA GLY A 66 -3.09 1.66 4.39
C GLY A 66 -3.05 2.59 5.59
N LYS A 67 -3.18 3.88 5.33
CA LYS A 67 -3.40 4.90 6.34
C LYS A 67 -4.70 5.60 6.02
N THR A 68 -5.71 5.41 6.85
CA THR A 68 -6.99 6.11 6.71
C THR A 68 -6.72 7.59 6.70
N LYS A 69 -7.22 8.28 5.67
CA LYS A 69 -7.22 9.73 5.66
C LYS A 69 -8.13 10.12 6.80
N VAL A 70 -7.59 10.79 7.81
CA VAL A 70 -8.42 11.36 8.87
C VAL A 70 -9.46 12.20 8.15
N PRO A 71 -10.78 11.99 8.38
CA PRO A 71 -11.76 12.94 7.88
C PRO A 71 -11.27 14.28 8.41
N GLN A 72 -10.93 15.20 7.51
CA GLN A 72 -10.64 16.56 7.89
C GLN A 72 -11.88 16.97 8.69
N ALA A 73 -11.71 17.13 10.00
CA ALA A 73 -12.82 17.42 10.90
C ALA A 73 -13.58 18.57 10.24
N SER A 74 -14.84 18.33 9.88
CA SER A 74 -15.69 19.36 9.30
C SER A 74 -15.56 20.57 10.22
N PRO A 75 -15.11 21.73 9.72
CA PRO A 75 -15.12 22.92 10.53
C PRO A 75 -16.57 23.18 10.96
N PRO A 76 -16.78 23.68 12.19
CA PRO A 76 -18.12 23.89 12.77
C PRO A 76 -18.98 24.82 11.94
#